data_AF-A0A1G7V166-F1
#
_entry.id   AF-A0A1G7V166-F1
#
_cell.length_a   1.000
_cell.length_b   1.000
_cell.length_c   1.000
_cell.angle_alpha   90.00
_cell.angle_beta   90.00
_cell.angle_gamma   90.00
#
_symmetry.space_group_name_H-M   'P 1'
#
loop_
_entity.id
_entity.type
_entity.pdbx_description
1 polymer ?
#
loop_
_entity_poly.entity_id
_entity_poly.type
_entity_poly.pdbx_seq_one_letter_code
_entity_poly.pdbx_strand_id
1 'polypeptide(L)'
;MIARRLGEVLGGPPEPRGTWEGEAVYVSAAALRSGRAAREAADRLAEKVRGLPGVGEVRVRGAGFLEIVVAVPGELAREIVGDAPADDTATDDTRAGGTEGTVGRVWPDFPRTWDNPGFVVRYAYWRACAVRRWGAELGVRREPFEPEALDGGWDRAVLRVLAEAPGRRVSRDPGWAAYVERLALAYHDAHERAPAVPVGDEGAAAVHTARLWLAEAVRLTVAEGMRALGECPPGRM
;
A
#
# COMPACT_ATOMS: atom_id res chain seq x y z
N MET A 1 -5.81 9.59 4.34
CA MET A 1 -4.59 8.85 4.72
C MET A 1 -3.96 9.31 6.06
N ILE A 2 -3.60 8.40 6.96
CA ILE A 2 -2.88 8.68 8.21
C ILE A 2 -1.52 9.30 7.91
N ALA A 3 -0.81 8.76 6.91
CA ALA A 3 0.47 9.31 6.46
C ALA A 3 0.36 10.75 5.94
N ARG A 4 -0.76 11.13 5.30
CA ARG A 4 -1.03 12.53 4.88
C ARG A 4 -1.19 13.44 6.09
N ARG A 5 -2.03 13.03 7.06
CA ARG A 5 -2.27 13.78 8.31
C ARG A 5 -0.98 13.95 9.13
N LEU A 6 -0.19 12.88 9.22
CA LEU A 6 1.15 12.93 9.80
C LEU A 6 2.05 13.90 9.02
N GLY A 7 2.01 13.85 7.69
CA GLY A 7 2.79 14.74 6.83
C GLY A 7 2.49 16.22 7.02
N GLU A 8 1.21 16.58 7.22
CA GLU A 8 0.78 17.96 7.51
C GLU A 8 1.36 18.50 8.81
N VAL A 9 1.43 17.66 9.85
CA VAL A 9 2.01 18.05 11.14
C VAL A 9 3.53 18.04 11.12
N LEU A 10 4.13 17.06 10.44
CA LEU A 10 5.58 16.81 10.42
C LEU A 10 6.32 17.60 9.32
N GLY A 11 5.61 18.27 8.42
CA GLY A 11 6.18 19.00 7.28
C GLY A 11 6.71 18.08 6.17
N GLY A 12 6.20 16.85 6.07
CA GLY A 12 6.59 15.84 5.09
C GLY A 12 6.15 14.44 5.54
N PRO A 13 5.86 13.52 4.59
CA PRO A 13 5.37 12.19 4.93
C PRO A 13 6.39 11.43 5.79
N PRO A 14 5.96 10.75 6.86
CA PRO A 14 6.85 9.89 7.63
C PRO A 14 7.18 8.62 6.85
N GLU A 15 8.28 7.95 7.23
CA GLU A 15 8.71 6.71 6.59
C GLU A 15 8.27 5.50 7.42
N PRO A 16 7.71 4.44 6.81
CA PRO A 16 7.42 3.22 7.56
C PRO A 16 8.71 2.47 7.93
N ARG A 17 8.78 1.90 9.13
CA ARG A 17 9.94 1.17 9.65
C ARG A 17 9.61 -0.26 10.03
N GLY A 18 10.58 -1.16 9.84
CA GLY A 18 10.45 -2.58 10.20
C GLY A 18 9.53 -3.34 9.25
N THR A 19 9.06 -4.52 9.69
CA THR A 19 8.21 -5.42 8.90
C THR A 19 6.71 -5.20 9.09
N TRP A 20 6.33 -4.49 10.16
CA TRP A 20 4.93 -4.32 10.64
C TRP A 20 4.23 -5.61 11.11
N GLU A 21 4.92 -6.74 11.16
CA GLU A 21 4.34 -8.01 11.64
C GLU A 21 3.86 -7.91 13.10
N GLY A 22 4.65 -7.28 13.98
CA GLY A 22 4.27 -7.01 15.36
C GLY A 22 3.66 -5.63 15.55
N GLU A 23 4.37 -4.59 15.14
CA GLU A 23 3.97 -3.19 15.34
C GLU A 23 4.16 -2.39 14.06
N ALA A 24 3.11 -1.70 13.63
CA ALA A 24 3.17 -0.79 12.49
C ALA A 24 3.69 0.57 12.93
N VAL A 25 4.95 0.84 12.58
CA VAL A 25 5.64 2.05 13.01
C VAL A 25 5.98 2.92 11.81
N TYR A 26 5.61 4.19 11.90
CA TYR A 26 6.15 5.28 11.12
C TYR A 26 7.27 5.99 11.88
N VAL A 27 8.23 6.55 11.16
CA VAL A 27 9.33 7.32 11.73
C VAL A 27 9.49 8.67 11.06
N SER A 28 9.95 9.66 11.82
CA SER A 28 10.20 11.00 11.31
C SER A 28 11.36 11.70 12.00
N ALA A 29 12.23 12.30 11.17
CA ALA A 29 13.30 13.20 11.59
C ALA A 29 12.85 14.68 11.65
N ALA A 30 11.55 14.98 11.58
CA ALA A 30 11.03 16.33 11.43
C ALA A 30 11.57 17.33 12.47
N ALA A 31 11.70 16.90 13.73
CA ALA A 31 12.20 17.75 14.80
C ALA A 31 13.71 18.04 14.71
N LEU A 32 14.49 17.17 14.06
CA LEU A 32 15.94 17.36 13.92
C LEU A 32 16.30 18.59 13.10
N ARG A 33 15.37 19.08 12.26
CA ARG A 33 15.51 20.35 11.53
C ARG A 33 15.61 21.57 12.44
N SER A 34 15.22 21.46 13.71
CA SER A 34 15.33 22.54 14.71
C SER A 34 16.70 22.60 15.41
N GLY A 35 17.68 21.79 15.00
CA GLY A 35 19.05 21.86 15.51
C GLY A 35 19.13 21.62 17.02
N ARG A 36 19.69 22.58 17.78
CA ARG A 36 19.86 22.45 19.24
C ARG A 36 18.54 22.32 20.01
N ALA A 37 17.44 22.80 19.44
CA ALA A 37 16.10 22.70 20.03
C ALA A 37 15.34 21.44 19.56
N ALA A 38 16.02 20.47 18.93
CA ALA A 38 15.39 19.28 18.35
C ALA A 38 14.57 18.47 19.36
N ARG A 39 15.04 18.38 20.62
CA ARG A 39 14.31 17.63 21.64
C ARG A 39 12.98 18.28 22.00
N GLU A 40 13.00 19.58 22.31
CA GLU A 40 11.78 20.34 22.61
C GLU A 40 10.82 20.39 21.42
N ALA A 41 11.36 20.50 20.20
CA ALA A 41 10.57 20.42 18.98
C ALA A 41 9.90 19.05 18.81
N ALA A 42 10.62 17.96 19.14
CA ALA A 42 10.09 16.61 19.07
C ALA A 42 8.97 16.39 20.09
N ASP A 43 9.12 16.91 21.32
CA ASP A 43 8.08 16.80 22.34
C ASP A 43 6.79 17.53 21.92
N ARG A 44 6.92 18.75 21.37
CA ARG A 44 5.77 19.50 20.80
C ARG A 44 5.14 18.80 19.60
N LEU A 45 5.94 18.23 18.70
CA LEU A 45 5.41 17.47 17.56
C LEU A 45 4.72 16.18 18.03
N ALA A 46 5.30 15.48 19.00
CA ALA A 46 4.73 14.25 19.55
C ALA A 46 3.37 14.50 20.20
N GLU A 47 3.21 15.60 20.95
CA GLU A 47 1.93 16.02 21.51
C GLU A 47 0.86 16.21 20.43
N LYS A 48 1.19 16.94 19.36
CA LYS A 48 0.28 17.14 18.22
C LYS A 48 -0.08 15.82 17.53
N VAL A 49 0.92 14.96 17.31
CA VAL A 49 0.73 13.68 16.62
C VAL A 49 -0.12 12.71 17.45
N ARG A 50 0.00 12.68 18.78
CA ARG A 50 -0.85 11.85 19.65
C ARG A 50 -2.34 12.19 19.54
N GLY A 51 -2.67 13.44 19.22
CA GLY A 51 -4.06 13.87 19.01
C GLY A 51 -4.66 13.45 17.67
N LEU A 52 -3.88 12.85 16.76
CA LEU A 52 -4.36 12.49 15.44
C LEU A 52 -5.08 11.14 15.44
N PRO A 53 -6.23 11.02 14.76
CA PRO A 53 -6.92 9.73 14.64
C PRO A 53 -6.06 8.68 13.95
N GLY A 54 -6.08 7.45 14.46
CA GLY A 54 -5.31 6.31 13.95
C GLY A 54 -3.91 6.18 14.56
N VAL A 55 -3.46 7.14 15.36
CA VAL A 55 -2.21 7.04 16.13
C VAL A 55 -2.48 6.31 17.45
N GLY A 56 -1.74 5.24 17.71
CA GLY A 56 -1.80 4.47 18.96
C GLY A 56 -0.80 4.97 20.00
N GLU A 57 0.46 5.18 19.61
CA GLU A 57 1.53 5.63 20.49
C GLU A 57 2.51 6.54 19.75
N VAL A 58 3.14 7.48 20.47
CA VAL A 58 4.26 8.27 19.94
C VAL A 58 5.42 8.28 20.92
N ARG A 59 6.57 7.79 20.45
CA ARG A 59 7.82 7.70 21.20
C ARG A 59 8.84 8.68 20.63
N VAL A 60 9.50 9.43 21.50
CA VAL A 60 10.62 10.32 21.12
C VAL A 60 11.92 9.61 21.47
N ARG A 61 12.78 9.39 20.48
CA ARG A 61 14.09 8.74 20.61
C ARG A 61 15.23 9.74 20.48
N GLY A 62 16.27 9.53 21.29
CA GLY A 62 17.50 10.32 21.27
C GLY A 62 17.24 11.83 21.31
N ALA A 63 17.85 12.54 20.36
CA ALA A 63 17.81 13.99 20.27
C ALA A 63 16.51 14.56 19.64
N GLY A 64 15.60 13.72 19.11
CA GLY A 64 14.34 14.21 18.53
C GLY A 64 13.77 13.39 17.37
N PHE A 65 14.07 12.10 17.30
CA PHE A 65 13.47 11.23 16.28
C PHE A 65 12.13 10.69 16.79
N LEU A 66 11.07 10.80 15.99
CA LEU A 66 9.74 10.33 16.38
C LEU A 66 9.51 8.92 15.83
N GLU A 67 9.07 8.00 16.69
CA GLU A 67 8.47 6.72 16.32
C GLU A 67 6.96 6.80 16.61
N ILE A 68 6.14 6.51 15.62
CA ILE A 68 4.68 6.72 15.65
C ILE A 68 4.04 5.38 15.35
N VAL A 69 3.41 4.79 16.36
CA VAL A 69 2.71 3.51 16.25
C VAL A 69 1.31 3.75 15.71
N VAL A 70 0.95 3.02 14.66
CA VAL A 70 -0.38 3.04 14.05
C VAL A 70 -1.27 2.05 14.78
N ALA A 71 -2.44 2.50 15.25
CA ALA A 71 -3.36 1.67 16.01
C ALA A 71 -3.99 0.56 15.15
N VAL A 72 -4.48 0.92 13.96
CA VAL A 72 -5.14 -0.02 13.03
C VAL A 72 -4.53 0.14 11.63
N PRO A 73 -3.45 -0.59 11.31
CA PRO A 73 -2.74 -0.43 10.03
C PRO A 73 -3.57 -0.76 8.80
N GLY A 74 -4.58 -1.63 8.94
CA GLY A 74 -5.50 -1.99 7.86
C GLY A 74 -6.33 -0.81 7.33
N GLU A 75 -6.48 0.28 8.09
CA GLU A 75 -7.12 1.52 7.62
C GLU A 75 -6.42 2.10 6.40
N LEU A 76 -5.12 1.83 6.24
CA LEU A 76 -4.37 2.25 5.06
C LEU A 76 -5.00 1.76 3.76
N ALA A 77 -5.58 0.54 3.75
CA ALA A 77 -6.26 0.02 2.57
C ALA A 77 -7.48 0.88 2.22
N ARG A 78 -8.34 1.20 3.21
CA ARG A 78 -9.49 2.09 3.01
C ARG A 78 -9.09 3.48 2.55
N GLU A 79 -8.03 4.02 3.13
CA GLU A 79 -7.55 5.35 2.77
C GLU A 79 -7.02 5.41 1.34
N ILE A 80 -6.27 4.40 0.88
CA ILE A 80 -5.79 4.31 -0.51
C ILE A 80 -6.97 4.17 -1.48
N VAL A 81 -7.93 3.30 -1.17
CA VAL A 81 -9.13 3.09 -2.00
C VAL A 81 -9.98 4.36 -2.07
N GLY A 82 -10.15 5.08 -0.96
CA GLY A 82 -10.93 6.32 -0.89
C GLY A 82 -10.24 7.52 -1.57
N ASP A 83 -8.91 7.54 -1.63
CA ASP A 83 -8.14 8.60 -2.31
C ASP A 83 -8.02 8.36 -3.84
N ALA A 84 -8.48 7.20 -4.34
CA ALA A 84 -8.35 6.85 -5.76
C ALA A 84 -9.26 7.70 -6.67
N PRO A 85 -8.78 8.12 -7.86
CA PRO A 85 -9.62 8.80 -8.83
C PRO A 85 -10.74 7.87 -9.33
N ALA A 86 -11.91 8.45 -9.61
CA ALA A 86 -13.11 7.70 -10.01
C ALA A 86 -12.85 6.72 -11.19
N ASP A 87 -12.06 7.14 -12.18
CA ASP A 87 -11.70 6.32 -13.34
C ASP A 87 -10.93 5.05 -12.98
N ASP A 88 -10.14 5.07 -11.90
CA ASP A 88 -9.35 3.91 -11.47
C ASP A 88 -10.20 2.88 -10.75
N THR A 89 -11.31 3.28 -10.14
CA THR A 89 -12.27 2.37 -9.49
C THR A 89 -13.18 1.67 -10.51
N ALA A 90 -13.38 2.29 -11.68
CA ALA A 90 -14.37 1.94 -12.68
C ALA A 90 -13.89 0.96 -13.76
N THR A 91 -12.67 0.44 -13.70
CA THR A 91 -12.18 -0.49 -14.74
C THR A 91 -12.75 -1.89 -14.57
N ASP A 92 -14.00 -2.02 -15.00
CA ASP A 92 -14.52 -3.24 -15.60
C ASP A 92 -14.30 -3.16 -17.12
N ASP A 93 -13.45 -4.05 -17.62
CA ASP A 93 -13.40 -4.61 -18.98
C ASP A 93 -13.34 -3.74 -20.27
N THR A 94 -13.36 -2.40 -20.24
CA THR A 94 -13.74 -1.65 -21.47
C THR A 94 -12.66 -0.84 -22.19
N ARG A 95 -11.38 -0.88 -21.79
CA ARG A 95 -10.28 -0.34 -22.65
C ARG A 95 -9.42 -1.46 -23.21
N ALA A 96 -10.04 -2.25 -24.07
CA ALA A 96 -9.34 -3.05 -25.07
C ALA A 96 -8.84 -2.12 -26.18
N GLY A 97 -7.54 -2.17 -26.48
CA GLY A 97 -6.94 -1.53 -27.65
C GLY A 97 -5.83 -0.55 -27.31
N GLY A 98 -4.58 -0.95 -27.52
CA GLY A 98 -3.41 -0.11 -27.30
C GLY A 98 -2.10 -0.81 -27.66
N THR A 99 -1.98 -1.11 -28.95
CA THR A 99 -0.79 -1.33 -29.81
C THR A 99 0.53 -1.74 -29.17
N GLU A 100 1.03 -2.87 -29.67
CA GLU A 100 2.44 -3.29 -29.70
C GLU A 100 3.37 -2.10 -29.97
N GLY A 101 4.08 -1.69 -28.91
CA GLY A 101 5.12 -0.68 -28.95
C GLY A 101 6.06 -0.92 -27.80
N THR A 102 7.14 -1.67 -28.03
CA THR A 102 8.23 -1.96 -27.08
C THR A 102 9.05 -0.70 -26.76
N VAL A 103 8.83 0.40 -27.47
CA VAL A 103 9.65 1.61 -27.36
C VAL A 103 9.24 2.40 -26.11
N GLY A 104 10.13 2.44 -25.12
CA GLY A 104 9.97 3.25 -23.91
C GLY A 104 9.42 2.53 -22.67
N ARG A 105 9.23 1.20 -22.70
CA ARG A 105 8.91 0.41 -21.50
C ARG A 105 10.12 0.30 -20.57
N VAL A 106 9.87 0.35 -19.26
CA VAL A 106 10.92 0.17 -18.24
C VAL A 106 11.31 -1.31 -18.13
N TRP A 107 10.36 -2.22 -18.32
CA TRP A 107 10.62 -3.66 -18.32
C TRP A 107 10.26 -4.34 -19.64
N PRO A 108 10.98 -5.42 -20.02
CA PRO A 108 10.59 -6.22 -21.18
C PRO A 108 9.27 -6.97 -20.94
N ASP A 109 8.52 -7.24 -22.02
CA ASP A 109 7.27 -8.00 -21.96
C ASP A 109 7.48 -9.52 -21.81
N PHE A 110 8.59 -10.02 -22.36
CA PHE A 110 8.97 -11.44 -22.37
C PHE A 110 10.41 -11.64 -21.85
N PRO A 111 10.73 -12.80 -21.27
CA PRO A 111 9.82 -13.91 -20.99
C PRO A 111 8.84 -13.57 -19.86
N ARG A 112 7.67 -14.24 -19.85
CA ARG A 112 6.65 -14.10 -18.80
C ARG A 112 6.96 -15.06 -17.65
N THR A 113 8.06 -14.81 -16.95
CA THR A 113 8.57 -15.64 -15.85
C THR A 113 8.78 -14.80 -14.60
N TRP A 114 8.89 -15.46 -13.44
CA TRP A 114 9.15 -14.79 -12.15
C TRP A 114 10.49 -14.05 -12.10
N ASP A 115 11.45 -14.40 -12.96
CA ASP A 115 12.73 -13.70 -13.12
C ASP A 115 12.61 -12.36 -13.88
N ASN A 116 11.45 -12.06 -14.47
CA ASN A 116 11.17 -10.79 -15.15
C ASN A 116 10.34 -9.85 -14.23
N PRO A 117 10.94 -8.76 -13.69
CA PRO A 117 10.24 -7.82 -12.83
C PRO A 117 8.97 -7.21 -13.45
N GLY A 118 8.98 -6.95 -14.76
CA GLY A 118 7.80 -6.43 -15.45
C GLY A 118 6.64 -7.43 -15.45
N PHE A 119 6.94 -8.72 -15.59
CA PHE A 119 5.93 -9.77 -15.46
C PHE A 119 5.41 -9.85 -14.02
N VAL A 120 6.29 -9.85 -13.02
CA VAL A 120 5.94 -9.88 -11.58
C VAL A 120 4.93 -8.77 -11.25
N VAL A 121 5.22 -7.54 -11.69
CA VAL A 121 4.39 -6.35 -11.42
C VAL A 121 3.04 -6.43 -12.16
N ARG A 122 3.05 -6.70 -13.47
CA ARG A 122 1.82 -6.76 -14.27
C ARG A 122 0.91 -7.91 -13.84
N TYR A 123 1.48 -9.03 -13.42
CA TYR A 123 0.72 -10.17 -12.91
C TYR A 123 0.10 -9.87 -11.54
N ALA A 124 0.77 -9.10 -10.67
CA ALA A 124 0.17 -8.65 -9.41
C ALA A 124 -1.07 -7.77 -9.65
N TYR A 125 -1.00 -6.84 -10.61
CA TYR A 125 -2.15 -6.02 -11.01
C TYR A 125 -3.31 -6.90 -11.50
N TRP A 126 -3.04 -7.84 -12.43
CA TRP A 126 -4.07 -8.75 -12.94
C TRP A 126 -4.70 -9.62 -11.83
N ARG A 127 -3.86 -10.16 -10.93
CA ARG A 127 -4.29 -10.99 -9.80
C ARG A 127 -5.17 -10.21 -8.83
N ALA A 128 -4.84 -8.95 -8.56
CA ALA A 128 -5.69 -8.06 -7.76
C ALA A 128 -7.04 -7.78 -8.42
N CYS A 129 -7.08 -7.56 -9.75
CA CYS A 129 -8.33 -7.47 -10.50
C CYS A 129 -9.16 -8.76 -10.43
N ALA A 130 -8.50 -9.92 -10.55
CA ALA A 130 -9.15 -11.23 -10.55
C ALA A 130 -9.79 -11.57 -9.20
N VAL A 131 -9.07 -11.34 -8.10
CA VAL A 131 -9.56 -11.53 -6.73
C VAL A 131 -10.87 -10.77 -6.46
N ARG A 132 -11.00 -9.54 -7.00
CA ARG A 132 -12.22 -8.76 -6.88
C ARG A 132 -13.43 -9.45 -7.54
N ARG A 133 -13.22 -10.07 -8.71
CA ARG A 133 -14.27 -10.83 -9.42
C ARG A 133 -14.59 -12.13 -8.70
N TRP A 134 -13.57 -12.91 -8.33
CA TRP A 134 -13.75 -14.17 -7.59
C TRP A 134 -14.45 -13.97 -6.25
N GLY A 135 -14.11 -12.90 -5.52
CA GLY A 135 -14.80 -12.55 -4.28
C GLY A 135 -16.29 -12.33 -4.50
N ALA A 136 -16.68 -11.64 -5.57
CA ALA A 136 -18.09 -11.43 -5.91
C ALA A 136 -18.80 -12.75 -6.29
N GLU A 137 -18.16 -13.60 -7.10
CA GLU A 137 -18.67 -14.92 -7.48
C GLU A 137 -18.85 -15.85 -6.27
N LEU A 138 -17.97 -15.75 -5.27
CA LEU A 138 -18.00 -16.53 -4.04
C LEU A 138 -18.82 -15.87 -2.91
N GLY A 139 -19.54 -14.78 -3.19
CA GLY A 139 -20.43 -14.13 -2.23
C GLY A 139 -19.72 -13.34 -1.11
N VAL A 140 -18.43 -13.03 -1.25
CA VAL A 140 -17.70 -12.15 -0.34
C VAL A 140 -18.22 -10.72 -0.52
N ARG A 141 -18.84 -10.19 0.53
CA ARG A 141 -19.34 -8.81 0.52
C ARG A 141 -18.19 -7.81 0.59
N ARG A 142 -18.37 -6.63 0.00
CA ARG A 142 -17.42 -5.51 0.13
C ARG A 142 -17.53 -4.78 1.48
N GLU A 143 -18.69 -4.88 2.13
CA GLU A 143 -18.95 -4.26 3.43
C GLU A 143 -19.73 -5.18 4.38
N PRO A 144 -19.56 -5.01 5.72
CA PRO A 144 -18.68 -4.02 6.37
C PRO A 144 -17.19 -4.37 6.22
N PHE A 145 -16.34 -3.34 6.12
CA PHE A 145 -14.88 -3.52 6.12
C PHE A 145 -14.34 -3.38 7.55
N GLU A 146 -13.75 -4.46 8.05
CA GLU A 146 -13.09 -4.56 9.35
C GLU A 146 -11.56 -4.51 9.16
N PRO A 147 -10.92 -3.33 9.25
CA PRO A 147 -9.49 -3.16 9.00
C PRO A 147 -8.59 -3.89 10.01
N GLU A 148 -9.10 -4.18 11.20
CA GLU A 148 -8.44 -4.98 12.22
C GLU A 148 -8.19 -6.42 11.76
N ALA A 149 -9.00 -6.95 10.83
CA ALA A 149 -8.83 -8.29 10.27
C ALA A 149 -7.61 -8.43 9.33
N LEU A 150 -6.89 -7.33 9.04
CA LEU A 150 -5.58 -7.35 8.36
C LEU A 150 -4.44 -7.43 9.38
N ASP A 151 -4.49 -8.40 10.29
CA ASP A 151 -3.53 -8.61 11.38
C ASP A 151 -2.49 -9.70 11.09
N GLY A 152 -2.73 -10.56 10.10
CA GLY A 152 -1.81 -11.61 9.69
C GLY A 152 -0.48 -11.07 9.16
N GLY A 153 0.62 -11.80 9.39
CA GLY A 153 1.97 -11.37 8.99
C GLY A 153 2.11 -11.04 7.49
N TRP A 154 1.42 -11.81 6.63
CA TRP A 154 1.39 -11.54 5.18
C TRP A 154 0.59 -10.30 4.81
N ASP A 155 -0.55 -10.08 5.49
CA ASP A 155 -1.37 -8.87 5.33
C ASP A 155 -0.57 -7.63 5.77
N ARG A 156 0.12 -7.72 6.91
CA ARG A 156 1.02 -6.69 7.45
C ARG A 156 2.22 -6.40 6.55
N ALA A 157 2.80 -7.41 5.90
CA ALA A 157 3.89 -7.23 4.96
C ALA A 157 3.46 -6.39 3.75
N VAL A 158 2.27 -6.62 3.21
CA VAL A 158 1.72 -5.80 2.12
C VAL A 158 1.44 -4.37 2.60
N LEU A 159 0.77 -4.21 3.74
CA LEU A 159 0.49 -2.89 4.35
C LEU A 159 1.77 -2.09 4.58
N ARG A 160 2.84 -2.74 5.04
CA ARG A 160 4.15 -2.12 5.22
C ARG A 160 4.69 -1.53 3.93
N VAL A 161 4.57 -2.22 2.80
CA VAL A 161 5.05 -1.69 1.51
C VAL A 161 4.12 -0.57 1.01
N LEU A 162 2.80 -0.74 1.11
CA LEU A 162 1.83 0.30 0.75
C LEU A 162 2.09 1.62 1.50
N ALA A 163 2.53 1.53 2.76
CA ALA A 163 2.81 2.66 3.61
C ALA A 163 3.93 3.60 3.09
N GLU A 164 4.76 3.17 2.14
CA GLU A 164 5.80 3.99 1.52
C GLU A 164 5.25 4.95 0.45
N ALA A 165 4.08 4.68 -0.14
CA ALA A 165 3.57 5.40 -1.31
C ALA A 165 3.53 6.93 -1.13
N PRO A 166 3.10 7.49 0.02
CA PRO A 166 3.11 8.94 0.23
C PRO A 166 4.50 9.58 0.10
N GLY A 167 5.55 8.92 0.59
CA GLY A 167 6.93 9.38 0.46
C GLY A 167 7.41 9.35 -0.99
N ARG A 168 7.01 8.32 -1.74
CA ARG A 168 7.32 8.19 -3.17
C ARG A 168 6.73 9.35 -3.98
N ARG A 169 5.48 9.72 -3.73
CA ARG A 169 4.76 10.81 -4.44
C ARG A 169 5.42 12.18 -4.33
N VAL A 170 6.17 12.44 -3.25
CA VAL A 170 6.83 13.74 -3.01
C VAL A 170 8.34 13.71 -3.27
N SER A 171 8.91 12.53 -3.52
CA SER A 171 10.34 12.38 -3.78
C SER A 171 10.71 12.81 -5.19
N ARG A 172 11.88 13.44 -5.35
CA ARG A 172 12.47 13.72 -6.68
C ARG A 172 13.04 12.47 -7.34
N ASP A 173 13.41 11.48 -6.53
CA ASP A 173 13.81 10.15 -6.98
C ASP A 173 12.89 9.13 -6.29
N PRO A 174 11.71 8.86 -6.87
CA PRO A 174 10.72 8.02 -6.23
C PRO A 174 11.10 6.54 -6.28
N GLY A 175 11.97 6.09 -7.20
CA GLY A 175 12.30 4.67 -7.32
C GLY A 175 11.09 3.77 -7.57
N TRP A 176 10.13 4.23 -8.38
CA TRP A 176 8.84 3.54 -8.63
C TRP A 176 9.01 2.10 -9.08
N ALA A 177 9.98 1.80 -9.96
CA ALA A 177 10.22 0.45 -10.48
C ALA A 177 10.49 -0.56 -9.36
N ALA A 178 11.53 -0.32 -8.55
CA ALA A 178 11.85 -1.20 -7.42
C ALA A 178 10.73 -1.23 -6.37
N TYR A 179 10.01 -0.12 -6.19
CA TYR A 179 8.91 -0.04 -5.24
C TYR A 179 7.73 -0.96 -5.62
N VAL A 180 7.21 -0.86 -6.84
CA VAL A 180 6.07 -1.69 -7.26
C VAL A 180 6.47 -3.15 -7.43
N GLU A 181 7.72 -3.45 -7.75
CA GLU A 181 8.25 -4.82 -7.73
C GLU A 181 8.18 -5.42 -6.32
N ARG A 182 8.68 -4.70 -5.29
CA ARG A 182 8.56 -5.16 -3.89
C ARG A 182 7.12 -5.32 -3.45
N LEU A 183 6.23 -4.40 -3.85
CA LEU A 183 4.80 -4.49 -3.53
C LEU A 183 4.17 -5.72 -4.20
N ALA A 184 4.50 -5.97 -5.46
CA ALA A 184 4.02 -7.13 -6.20
C ALA A 184 4.47 -8.43 -5.55
N LEU A 185 5.75 -8.55 -5.18
CA LEU A 185 6.28 -9.73 -4.48
C LEU A 185 5.56 -9.99 -3.16
N ALA A 186 5.42 -8.97 -2.30
CA ALA A 186 4.70 -9.09 -1.03
C ALA A 186 3.23 -9.51 -1.24
N TYR A 187 2.58 -8.98 -2.28
CA TYR A 187 1.21 -9.35 -2.61
C TYR A 187 1.08 -10.77 -3.18
N HIS A 188 2.06 -11.24 -3.97
CA HIS A 188 2.08 -12.63 -4.44
C HIS A 188 2.19 -13.60 -3.26
N ASP A 189 3.10 -13.35 -2.32
CA ASP A 189 3.22 -14.15 -1.09
C ASP A 189 1.92 -14.16 -0.27
N ALA A 190 1.29 -12.99 -0.10
CA ALA A 190 0.02 -12.88 0.59
C ALA A 190 -1.11 -13.63 -0.15
N HIS A 191 -1.16 -13.56 -1.48
CA HIS A 191 -2.18 -14.27 -2.25
C HIS A 191 -2.10 -15.80 -2.08
N GLU A 192 -0.88 -16.36 -2.05
CA GLU A 192 -0.68 -17.80 -1.91
C GLU A 192 -0.90 -18.29 -0.47
N ARG A 193 -0.53 -17.48 0.53
CA ARG A 193 -0.49 -17.91 1.95
C ARG A 193 -1.62 -17.36 2.81
N ALA A 194 -2.30 -16.33 2.33
CA ALA A 194 -3.35 -15.58 2.99
C ALA A 194 -4.40 -15.13 1.95
N PRO A 195 -5.09 -16.08 1.28
CA PRO A 195 -5.96 -15.77 0.16
C PRO A 195 -7.09 -14.82 0.57
N ALA A 196 -7.48 -13.98 -0.38
CA ALA A 196 -8.54 -12.99 -0.21
C ALA A 196 -9.94 -13.57 -0.43
N VAL A 197 -10.02 -14.79 -0.94
CA VAL A 197 -11.27 -15.53 -1.19
C VAL A 197 -11.28 -16.82 -0.36
N PRO A 198 -12.47 -17.31 0.05
CA PRO A 198 -12.58 -18.58 0.76
C PRO A 198 -12.00 -19.74 -0.04
N VAL A 199 -11.43 -20.73 0.64
CA VAL A 199 -10.83 -21.92 0.02
C VAL A 199 -11.56 -23.18 0.46
N GLY A 200 -11.81 -24.09 -0.48
CA GLY A 200 -12.52 -25.34 -0.21
C GLY A 200 -13.96 -25.09 0.25
N ASP A 201 -14.33 -25.69 1.38
CA ASP A 201 -15.68 -25.59 1.95
C ASP A 201 -15.84 -24.40 2.93
N GLU A 202 -14.84 -23.53 3.05
CA GLU A 202 -14.89 -22.36 3.94
C GLU A 202 -15.91 -21.31 3.47
N GLY A 203 -16.60 -20.69 4.43
CA GLY A 203 -17.50 -19.58 4.17
C GLY A 203 -16.76 -18.23 4.08
N ALA A 204 -17.41 -17.24 3.46
CA ALA A 204 -16.96 -15.85 3.51
C ALA A 204 -16.92 -15.33 4.96
N ALA A 205 -15.88 -14.56 5.28
CA ALA A 205 -15.60 -14.06 6.62
C ALA A 205 -15.04 -12.62 6.53
N ALA A 206 -14.99 -11.91 7.65
CA ALA A 206 -14.52 -10.51 7.69
C ALA A 206 -13.11 -10.33 7.10
N VAL A 207 -12.21 -11.31 7.32
CA VAL A 207 -10.86 -11.32 6.73
C VAL A 207 -10.87 -11.36 5.21
N HIS A 208 -11.82 -12.08 4.59
CA HIS A 208 -11.94 -12.13 3.13
C HIS A 208 -12.34 -10.75 2.59
N THR A 209 -13.34 -10.10 3.20
CA THR A 209 -13.70 -8.72 2.88
C THR A 209 -12.50 -7.79 3.05
N ALA A 210 -11.78 -7.89 4.16
CA ALA A 210 -10.63 -7.05 4.44
C ALA A 210 -9.49 -7.22 3.41
N ARG A 211 -9.23 -8.46 2.98
CA ARG A 211 -8.24 -8.76 1.95
C ARG A 211 -8.68 -8.36 0.54
N LEU A 212 -9.99 -8.28 0.24
CA LEU A 212 -10.46 -7.63 -0.99
C LEU A 212 -10.12 -6.14 -1.02
N TRP A 213 -10.26 -5.44 0.12
CA TRP A 213 -9.83 -4.05 0.24
C TRP A 213 -8.31 -3.90 0.10
N LEU A 214 -7.54 -4.82 0.69
CA LEU A 214 -6.08 -4.85 0.54
C LEU A 214 -5.67 -5.07 -0.93
N ALA A 215 -6.30 -6.03 -1.62
CA ALA A 215 -6.07 -6.30 -3.04
C ALA A 215 -6.39 -5.07 -3.90
N GLU A 216 -7.49 -4.36 -3.62
CA GLU A 216 -7.83 -3.13 -4.33
C GLU A 216 -6.79 -2.02 -4.08
N ALA A 217 -6.32 -1.85 -2.84
CA ALA A 217 -5.26 -0.90 -2.53
C ALA A 217 -3.95 -1.23 -3.26
N VAL A 218 -3.60 -2.52 -3.38
CA VAL A 218 -2.47 -2.98 -4.20
C VAL A 218 -2.68 -2.65 -5.67
N ARG A 219 -3.85 -2.98 -6.23
CA ARG A 219 -4.18 -2.70 -7.64
C ARG A 219 -3.98 -1.23 -7.99
N LEU A 220 -4.53 -0.33 -7.16
CA LEU A 220 -4.44 1.11 -7.33
C LEU A 220 -2.99 1.61 -7.23
N THR A 221 -2.24 1.15 -6.24
CA THR A 221 -0.85 1.57 -6.02
C THR A 221 0.08 1.06 -7.12
N VAL A 222 -0.12 -0.18 -7.59
CA VAL A 222 0.63 -0.72 -8.73
C VAL A 222 0.29 0.06 -10.00
N ALA A 223 -0.98 0.38 -10.26
CA ALA A 223 -1.37 1.17 -11.41
C ALA A 223 -0.76 2.57 -11.41
N GLU A 224 -0.73 3.24 -10.26
CA GLU A 224 -0.06 4.52 -10.07
C GLU A 224 1.43 4.41 -10.42
N GLY A 225 2.14 3.43 -9.86
CA GLY A 225 3.55 3.25 -10.13
C GLY A 225 3.87 2.87 -11.57
N MET A 226 3.03 2.05 -12.22
CA MET A 226 3.15 1.78 -13.65
C MET A 226 3.03 3.06 -14.48
N ARG A 227 2.02 3.90 -14.20
CA ARG A 227 1.85 5.19 -14.91
C ARG A 227 3.03 6.13 -14.69
N ALA A 228 3.56 6.17 -13.47
CA ALA A 228 4.74 6.96 -13.16
C ALA A 228 6.00 6.51 -13.94
N LEU A 229 6.01 5.25 -14.40
CA LEU A 229 7.05 4.67 -15.25
C LEU A 229 6.74 4.79 -16.75
N GLY A 230 5.62 5.43 -17.12
CA GLY A 230 5.15 5.48 -18.51
C GLY A 230 4.50 4.19 -19.02
N GLU A 231 4.22 3.23 -18.13
CA GLU A 231 3.48 2.00 -18.47
C GLU A 231 1.97 2.18 -18.24
N CYS A 232 1.17 1.59 -19.13
CA CYS A 232 -0.28 1.50 -18.94
C CYS A 232 -0.61 0.17 -18.25
N PRO A 233 -1.46 0.16 -17.20
CA PRO A 233 -1.96 -1.09 -16.63
C PRO A 233 -2.63 -1.95 -17.71
N PRO A 234 -2.36 -3.27 -17.73
CA PRO A 234 -2.90 -4.13 -18.78
C PRO A 234 -4.43 -4.19 -18.71
N GLY A 235 -5.10 -3.95 -19.84
CA GLY A 235 -6.56 -4.07 -19.94
C GLY A 235 -7.05 -5.53 -19.94
N ARG A 236 -6.21 -6.47 -20.43
CA ARG A 236 -6.37 -7.93 -20.39
C ARG A 236 -4.98 -8.58 -20.35
N MET A 237 -4.87 -9.80 -19.84
CA MET A 237 -3.63 -10.61 -19.91
C MET A 237 -3.77 -11.69 -20.99
#